data_AF-A0A947JFQ8-F1
#
_entry.id   AF-A0A947JFQ8-F1
#
_cell.length_a   1.000
_cell.length_b   1.000
_cell.length_c   1.000
_cell.angle_alpha   90.00
_cell.angle_beta   90.00
_cell.angle_gamma   90.00
#
_symmetry.space_group_name_H-M   'P 1'
#
loop_
_entity.id
_entity.type
_entity.pdbx_description
1 polymer ?
#
loop_
_entity_poly.entity_id
_entity_poly.type
_entity_poly.pdbx_seq_one_letter_code
_entity_poly.pdbx_strand_id
1 'polypeptide(L)'
;MGTPELLYALLGGYTTVISYDASGNPEYIGEAQPGSSESDSVWRIFKITYNASSNPTNIQWADGVSLFTKIWDDKASYDYS
;
A
#
# COMPACT_ATOMS: atom_id res chain seq x y z
N MET A 1 23.28 10.89 11.32
CA MET A 1 23.11 9.94 10.21
C MET A 1 22.00 10.52 9.34
N GLY A 2 22.37 11.19 8.25
CA GLY A 2 21.45 11.97 7.42
C GLY A 2 21.55 11.52 5.97
N THR A 3 20.37 11.24 5.43
CA THR A 3 19.96 10.88 4.05
C THR A 3 20.27 9.45 3.57
N PRO A 4 19.23 8.79 3.03
CA PRO A 4 19.10 8.77 1.58
C PRO A 4 17.66 8.85 1.02
N GLU A 5 16.71 9.53 1.69
CA GLU A 5 15.36 9.75 1.13
C GLU A 5 15.39 10.34 -0.30
N LEU A 6 16.38 11.19 -0.61
CA LEU A 6 16.56 11.78 -1.94
C LEU A 6 17.15 10.80 -2.98
N LEU A 7 17.95 9.82 -2.56
CA LEU A 7 18.59 8.88 -3.49
C LEU A 7 17.60 7.81 -3.98
N TYR A 8 16.69 7.36 -3.12
CA TYR A 8 15.61 6.45 -3.52
C TYR A 8 14.56 7.14 -4.39
N ALA A 9 14.22 8.41 -4.10
CA ALA A 9 13.34 9.21 -4.95
C ALA A 9 13.89 9.44 -6.38
N LEU A 10 15.23 9.47 -6.54
CA LEU A 10 15.91 9.65 -7.84
C LEU A 10 16.07 8.35 -8.66
N LEU A 11 15.98 7.17 -8.03
CA LEU A 11 16.08 5.86 -8.71
C LEU A 11 14.72 5.23 -9.05
N GLY A 12 13.62 5.90 -8.69
CA GLY A 12 12.35 5.81 -9.41
C GLY A 12 11.41 4.64 -9.07
N GLY A 13 11.66 3.89 -8.00
CA GLY A 13 10.76 2.82 -7.56
C GLY A 13 10.43 2.90 -6.07
N TYR A 14 9.14 2.82 -5.75
CA TYR A 14 8.71 2.44 -4.40
C TYR A 14 8.96 0.94 -4.18
N THR A 15 9.17 0.53 -2.93
CA THR A 15 8.94 -0.87 -2.57
C THR A 15 7.44 -1.11 -2.55
N THR A 16 7.00 -2.25 -3.06
CA THR A 16 5.58 -2.61 -3.12
C THR A 16 5.37 -3.91 -2.36
N VAL A 17 4.36 -3.92 -1.49
CA VAL A 17 3.91 -5.13 -0.80
C VAL A 17 2.47 -5.42 -1.23
N ILE A 18 2.18 -6.70 -1.46
CA ILE A 18 0.87 -7.17 -1.88
C ILE A 18 0.39 -8.19 -0.85
N SER A 19 -0.82 -7.98 -0.34
CA SER A 19 -1.55 -8.96 0.45
C SER A 19 -2.65 -9.57 -0.41
N TYR A 20 -2.88 -10.87 -0.26
CA TYR A 20 -3.84 -11.63 -1.05
C TYR A 20 -5.01 -12.08 -0.18
N ASP A 21 -6.22 -12.09 -0.74
CA ASP A 21 -7.40 -12.67 -0.10
C ASP A 21 -7.34 -14.21 -0.08
N ALA A 22 -8.34 -14.84 0.53
CA ALA A 22 -8.44 -16.30 0.60
C ALA A 22 -8.63 -16.99 -0.77
N SER A 23 -8.99 -16.24 -1.80
CA SER A 23 -9.13 -16.72 -3.19
C SER A 23 -7.86 -16.51 -4.01
N GLY A 24 -6.81 -15.92 -3.42
CA GLY A 24 -5.55 -15.63 -4.08
C GLY A 24 -5.58 -14.35 -4.94
N ASN A 25 -6.58 -13.49 -4.79
CA ASN A 25 -6.62 -12.19 -5.47
C ASN A 25 -5.86 -11.14 -4.64
N PRO A 26 -5.12 -10.20 -5.26
CA PRO A 26 -4.54 -9.06 -4.56
C PRO A 26 -5.62 -8.22 -3.83
N GLU A 27 -5.64 -8.22 -2.50
CA GLU A 27 -6.63 -7.45 -1.74
C GLU A 27 -6.10 -6.07 -1.36
N TYR A 28 -4.86 -6.00 -0.86
CA TYR A 28 -4.22 -4.75 -0.45
C TYR A 28 -2.89 -4.59 -1.15
N ILE A 29 -2.57 -3.36 -1.54
CA ILE A 29 -1.28 -3.00 -2.10
C ILE A 29 -0.76 -1.78 -1.33
N GLY A 30 0.45 -1.92 -0.81
CA GLY A 30 1.17 -0.87 -0.09
C GLY A 30 2.38 -0.43 -0.89
N GLU A 31 2.62 0.88 -0.93
CA GLU A 31 3.83 1.46 -1.51
C GLU A 31 4.53 2.36 -0.49
N ALA A 32 5.85 2.21 -0.38
CA ALA A 32 6.70 3.02 0.47
C ALA A 32 8.11 3.17 -0.11
N GLN A 33 8.97 3.95 0.53
CA GLN A 33 10.37 4.03 0.13
C GLN A 33 11.07 2.66 0.31
N PRO A 34 11.99 2.28 -0.59
CA PRO A 34 12.81 1.09 -0.39
C PRO A 34 13.49 1.08 0.98
N GLY A 35 13.36 -0.05 1.69
CA GLY A 35 13.89 -0.22 3.04
C GLY A 35 12.96 0.22 4.17
N SER A 36 11.78 0.75 3.88
CA SER A 36 10.75 1.00 4.90
C SER A 36 10.31 -0.29 5.59
N SER A 37 10.13 -0.23 6.91
CA SER A 37 9.52 -1.30 7.69
C SER A 37 8.01 -1.32 7.47
N GLU A 38 7.39 -2.49 7.52
CA GLU A 38 5.93 -2.64 7.45
C GLU A 38 5.21 -1.95 8.63
N SER A 39 5.93 -1.77 9.74
CA SER A 39 5.47 -1.04 10.94
C SER A 39 5.70 0.49 10.89
N ASP A 40 6.36 1.02 9.86
CA ASP A 40 6.61 2.46 9.74
C ASP A 40 5.38 3.20 9.19
N SER A 41 5.09 4.43 9.64
CA SER A 41 3.96 5.24 9.15
C SER A 41 4.28 6.00 7.86
N VAL A 42 4.83 5.31 6.86
CA VAL A 42 5.35 5.89 5.61
C VAL A 42 4.77 5.23 4.37
N TRP A 43 3.73 4.40 4.52
CA TRP A 43 3.06 3.74 3.42
C TRP A 43 1.89 4.58 2.93
N ARG A 44 1.61 4.47 1.62
CA ARG A 44 0.26 4.68 1.11
C ARG A 44 -0.30 3.31 0.75
N ILE A 45 -1.58 3.09 1.01
CA ILE A 45 -2.21 1.78 0.87
C ILE A 45 -3.49 1.95 0.06
N PHE A 46 -3.73 1.04 -0.86
CA PHE A 46 -5.00 0.91 -1.57
C PHE A 46 -5.53 -0.51 -1.49
N LYS A 47 -6.86 -0.62 -1.49
CA LYS A 47 -7.58 -1.88 -1.51
C LYS A 47 -8.21 -2.09 -2.87
N ILE A 48 -8.15 -3.32 -3.36
CA ILE A 48 -8.87 -3.76 -4.56
C ILE A 48 -10.10 -4.56 -4.11
N THR A 49 -11.26 -4.21 -4.66
CA THR A 49 -12.48 -5.01 -4.48
C THR A 49 -12.81 -5.78 -5.74
N TYR A 50 -13.52 -6.90 -5.59
CA TYR A 50 -13.82 -7.83 -6.67
C TYR A 50 -15.31 -8.13 -6.77
N ASN A 51 -15.79 -8.46 -7.96
CA ASN A 51 -17.12 -9.06 -8.14
C ASN A 51 -17.08 -10.58 -7.92
N ALA A 52 -18.25 -11.23 -8.00
CA ALA A 52 -18.39 -12.68 -7.81
C ALA A 52 -17.61 -13.55 -8.83
N SER A 53 -17.11 -12.96 -9.92
CA SER A 53 -16.28 -13.63 -10.92
C SER A 53 -14.79 -13.25 -10.80
N SER A 54 -14.37 -12.73 -9.64
CA SER A 54 -13.00 -12.29 -9.34
C SER A 54 -12.45 -11.22 -10.29
N ASN A 55 -13.30 -10.42 -10.93
CA ASN A 55 -12.84 -9.26 -11.67
C ASN A 55 -12.74 -8.05 -10.72
N PRO A 56 -11.63 -7.28 -10.76
CA PRO A 56 -11.52 -6.03 -10.02
C PRO A 56 -12.67 -5.08 -10.37
N THR A 57 -13.32 -4.52 -9.35
CA THR A 57 -14.43 -3.57 -9.51
C THR A 57 -14.07 -2.18 -9.03
N ASN A 58 -13.13 -2.04 -8.09
CA ASN A 58 -12.72 -0.75 -7.55
C ASN A 58 -11.30 -0.79 -7.00
N ILE A 59 -10.68 0.39 -6.94
CA ILE A 59 -9.42 0.65 -6.24
C ILE A 59 -9.66 1.84 -5.32
N GLN A 60 -9.52 1.64 -4.02
CA GLN A 60 -9.85 2.62 -3.00
C GLN A 60 -8.65 2.93 -2.13
N TRP A 61 -8.48 4.18 -1.74
CA TRP A 61 -7.35 4.59 -0.91
C TRP A 61 -7.69 4.47 0.57
N ALA A 62 -6.70 4.06 1.37
CA ALA A 62 -6.82 4.10 2.83
C ALA A 62 -7.07 5.54 3.30
N ASP A 63 -8.12 5.72 4.09
CA ASP A 63 -8.71 6.99 4.53
C ASP A 63 -9.05 7.96 3.38
N GLY A 64 -9.25 7.45 2.16
CA GLY A 64 -9.57 8.24 0.97
C GLY A 64 -8.45 9.19 0.52
N VAL A 65 -7.20 8.96 0.94
CA VAL A 65 -6.06 9.82 0.63
C VAL A 65 -4.85 9.05 0.11
N SER A 66 -4.09 9.65 -0.81
CA SER A 66 -2.88 9.06 -1.39
C SER A 66 -1.59 9.41 -0.61
N LEU A 67 -1.72 9.77 0.67
CA LEU A 67 -0.61 10.24 1.51
C LEU A 67 0.17 9.06 2.11
N PHE A 68 1.50 9.20 2.17
CA PHE A 68 2.42 8.24 2.80
C PHE A 68 2.41 8.39 4.32
N THR A 69 1.30 8.00 4.95
CA THR A 69 1.05 8.19 6.39
C THR A 69 0.56 6.92 7.08
N LYS A 70 0.41 5.82 6.33
CA LYS A 70 -0.16 4.56 6.79
C LYS A 70 0.93 3.61 7.24
N ILE A 71 0.54 2.66 8.06
CA ILE A 71 1.34 1.52 8.52
C ILE A 71 0.80 0.29 7.79
N TRP A 72 1.67 -0.48 7.12
CA TRP A 72 1.23 -1.64 6.34
C TRP A 72 0.65 -2.75 7.22
N ASP A 73 1.19 -2.95 8.41
CA ASP A 73 0.69 -3.92 9.37
C ASP A 73 -0.79 -3.66 9.73
N ASP A 74 -1.19 -2.38 9.76
CA ASP A 74 -2.54 -1.93 10.09
C ASP A 74 -3.49 -1.83 8.87
N LYS A 75 -3.09 -2.32 7.69
CA LYS A 75 -3.86 -2.18 6.43
C LYS A 75 -5.36 -2.49 6.56
N ALA A 76 -5.74 -3.54 7.29
CA ALA A 76 -7.14 -3.95 7.41
C ALA A 76 -7.99 -3.03 8.30
N SER A 77 -7.35 -2.13 9.05
CA SER A 77 -7.99 -1.25 10.04
C SER A 77 -8.40 0.11 9.47
N TYR A 78 -7.95 0.47 8.26
CA TYR A 78 -8.29 1.75 7.63
C TYR A 78 -9.66 1.72 6.95
N ASP A 79 -10.27 2.89 6.81
CA ASP A 79 -11.46 3.07 5.98
C ASP A 79 -11.05 3.20 4.52
N TYR A 80 -11.75 2.54 3.60
CA TYR A 80 -11.41 2.55 2.17
C TYR A 80 -12.50 3.23 1.35
N SER A 81 -12.13 4.33 0.70
CA SER A 81 -13.03 5.13 -0.15
C SER A 81 -12.32 5.67 -1.39
#